data_AF-A0A257VUS8-F1
#
_entry.id   AF-A0A257VUS8-F1
#
_cell.length_a   1.000
_cell.length_b   1.000
_cell.length_c   1.000
_cell.angle_alpha   90.00
_cell.angle_beta   90.00
_cell.angle_gamma   90.00
#
_symmetry.space_group_name_H-M   'P 1'
#
loop_
_entity.id
_entity.type
_entity.pdbx_description
1 polymer ?
#
loop_
_entity_poly.entity_id
_entity_poly.type
_entity_poly.pdbx_seq_one_letter_code
_entity_poly.pdbx_strand_id
1 'polypeptide(L)'
;MKHLLKVGNTRTIRFLSVEPQVEPLDLKHWIPQIDWVLHGGESGHGARIFHIEWAIELIDQCKKHGTPYFLKQLGSVVHQNEKRLSFSSSHASDWSEWEEKLAVRQFPAPVK
;
A
#
# COMPACT_ATOMS: atom_id res chain seq x y z
N MET A 1 -6.92 -10.75 10.38
CA MET A 1 -7.09 -11.49 9.09
C MET A 1 -7.94 -12.77 9.16
N LYS A 2 -8.07 -13.47 10.30
CA LYS A 2 -8.75 -14.79 10.37
C LYS A 2 -10.15 -14.87 9.74
N HIS A 3 -10.91 -13.77 9.74
CA HIS A 3 -12.24 -13.71 9.11
C HIS A 3 -12.16 -13.52 7.60
N LEU A 4 -11.28 -12.65 7.10
CA LEU A 4 -11.04 -12.44 5.66
C LEU A 4 -10.73 -13.77 4.95
N LEU A 5 -9.89 -14.60 5.57
CA LEU A 5 -9.48 -15.89 5.02
C LEU A 5 -10.63 -16.91 4.91
N LYS A 6 -11.74 -16.69 5.60
CA LYS A 6 -12.95 -17.53 5.53
C LYS A 6 -13.95 -17.06 4.47
N VAL A 7 -13.74 -15.89 3.88
CA VAL A 7 -14.66 -15.35 2.87
C VAL A 7 -14.39 -15.99 1.51
N GLY A 8 -15.47 -16.35 0.82
CA GLY A 8 -15.42 -16.86 -0.56
C GLY A 8 -14.87 -18.28 -0.69
N ASN A 9 -14.35 -18.60 -1.86
CA ASN A 9 -13.81 -19.93 -2.19
C ASN A 9 -12.47 -19.81 -2.92
N THR A 10 -12.08 -20.85 -3.67
CA THR A 10 -10.83 -20.87 -4.45
C THR A 10 -10.82 -19.91 -5.63
N ARG A 11 -11.97 -19.33 -6.00
CA ARG A 11 -12.14 -18.30 -7.05
C ARG A 11 -12.19 -16.87 -6.52
N THR A 12 -12.01 -16.68 -5.21
CA THR A 12 -12.08 -15.38 -4.57
C THR A 12 -10.70 -14.78 -4.39
N ILE A 13 -10.46 -13.61 -4.97
CA ILE A 13 -9.30 -12.77 -4.64
C ILE A 13 -9.52 -12.13 -3.27
N ARG A 14 -8.63 -12.41 -2.34
CA ARG A 14 -8.59 -11.78 -1.02
C ARG A 14 -7.51 -10.72 -1.04
N PHE A 15 -7.90 -9.48 -0.86
CA PHE A 15 -6.96 -8.37 -0.76
C PHE A 15 -7.08 -7.68 0.59
N LEU A 16 -5.99 -7.05 1.01
CA LEU A 16 -5.98 -6.14 2.13
C LEU A 16 -5.86 -4.71 1.61
N SER A 17 -6.83 -3.87 1.97
CA SER A 17 -6.73 -2.42 1.78
C SER A 17 -6.09 -1.81 3.01
N VAL A 18 -4.86 -1.31 2.86
CA VAL A 18 -4.10 -0.56 3.86
C VAL A 18 -4.16 0.91 3.45
N GLU A 19 -5.35 1.49 3.38
CA GLU A 19 -5.52 2.93 3.08
C GLU A 19 -6.63 3.56 3.94
N PRO A 20 -6.35 4.71 4.61
CA PRO A 20 -5.03 5.30 4.77
C PRO A 20 -4.15 4.50 5.75
N GLN A 21 -2.87 4.30 5.45
CA GLN A 21 -1.90 3.90 6.48
C GLN A 21 -1.54 5.11 7.35
N VAL A 22 -1.59 4.92 8.67
CA VAL A 22 -1.48 6.00 9.66
C VAL A 22 -0.47 5.70 10.77
N GLU A 23 0.07 4.49 10.76
CA GLU A 23 1.09 3.99 11.67
C GLU A 23 1.90 2.87 10.98
N PRO A 24 3.12 2.53 11.45
CA PRO A 24 3.88 1.39 10.95
C PRO A 24 3.12 0.06 11.13
N LEU A 25 3.23 -0.84 10.15
CA LEU A 25 2.54 -2.14 10.16
C LEU A 25 3.48 -3.29 9.84
N ASP A 26 3.52 -4.31 10.71
CA ASP A 26 4.12 -5.60 10.40
C ASP A 26 3.03 -6.61 10.00
N LEU A 27 2.97 -6.91 8.70
CA LEU A 27 2.00 -7.81 8.10
C LEU A 27 2.65 -9.08 7.55
N LYS A 28 3.93 -9.34 7.85
CA LYS A 28 4.71 -10.48 7.31
C LYS A 28 3.99 -11.82 7.50
N HIS A 29 3.35 -12.01 8.64
CA HIS A 29 2.60 -13.25 8.92
C HIS A 29 1.38 -13.43 8.01
N TRP A 30 0.74 -12.33 7.59
CA TRP A 30 -0.53 -12.34 6.88
C TRP A 30 -0.39 -12.22 5.37
N ILE A 31 0.65 -11.54 4.88
CA ILE A 31 0.91 -11.29 3.46
C ILE A 31 0.89 -12.57 2.60
N PRO A 32 1.51 -13.70 3.01
CA PRO A 32 1.48 -14.95 2.23
C PRO A 32 0.10 -15.59 2.11
N GLN A 33 -0.88 -15.13 2.91
CA GLN A 33 -2.21 -15.73 3.01
C GLN A 33 -3.26 -14.92 2.23
N ILE A 34 -2.87 -13.80 1.63
CA ILE A 34 -3.73 -12.93 0.82
C ILE A 34 -3.14 -12.80 -0.59
N ASP A 35 -4.01 -12.49 -1.54
CA ASP A 35 -3.68 -12.47 -2.96
C ASP A 35 -3.18 -11.10 -3.44
N TRP A 36 -3.43 -10.03 -2.67
CA TRP A 36 -3.09 -8.67 -3.07
C TRP A 36 -3.09 -7.68 -1.89
N VAL A 37 -2.25 -6.65 -1.97
CA VAL A 37 -2.24 -5.51 -1.06
C VAL A 37 -2.46 -4.22 -1.84
N LEU A 38 -3.45 -3.44 -1.43
CA LEU A 38 -3.67 -2.06 -1.86
C LEU A 38 -3.22 -1.13 -0.73
N HIS A 39 -2.44 -0.10 -1.03
CA HIS A 39 -1.88 0.83 -0.04
C HIS A 39 -2.06 2.27 -0.51
N GLY A 40 -2.26 3.19 0.43
CA GLY A 40 -2.16 4.62 0.19
C GLY A 40 -2.25 5.46 1.46
N GLY A 41 -1.94 6.75 1.31
CA GLY A 41 -2.12 7.76 2.36
C GLY A 41 -3.48 8.47 2.32
N GLU A 42 -3.76 9.22 3.38
CA GLU A 42 -5.02 9.95 3.56
C GLU A 42 -5.13 11.16 2.62
N SER A 43 -6.31 11.38 2.04
CA SER A 43 -6.62 12.52 1.18
C SER A 43 -7.39 13.62 1.93
N GLY A 44 -7.48 14.81 1.33
CA GLY A 44 -8.27 15.93 1.87
C GLY A 44 -7.53 16.82 2.87
N HIS A 45 -8.29 17.78 3.41
CA HIS A 45 -7.80 18.73 4.42
C HIS A 45 -7.71 18.06 5.79
N GLY A 46 -6.65 18.35 6.56
CA GLY A 46 -6.42 17.72 7.86
C GLY A 46 -5.94 16.27 7.78
N ALA A 47 -5.52 15.80 6.60
CA ALA A 47 -4.95 14.47 6.42
C ALA A 47 -3.75 14.23 7.33
N ARG A 48 -3.67 13.03 7.89
CA ARG A 48 -2.53 12.56 8.69
C ARG A 48 -1.29 12.40 7.83
N ILE A 49 -0.14 12.52 8.48
CA ILE A 49 1.17 12.33 7.85
C ILE A 49 1.28 10.88 7.37
N PHE A 50 1.62 10.72 6.10
CA PHE A 50 2.07 9.47 5.52
C PHE A 50 3.59 9.47 5.40
N HIS A 51 4.25 8.49 6.03
CA HIS A 51 5.69 8.32 5.92
C HIS A 51 6.03 7.40 4.74
N ILE A 52 6.90 7.83 3.84
CA ILE A 52 7.36 7.03 2.69
C ILE A 52 7.95 5.69 3.13
N GLU A 53 8.61 5.66 4.29
CA GLU A 53 9.20 4.48 4.89
C GLU A 53 8.17 3.36 5.08
N TRP A 54 6.92 3.70 5.41
CA TRP A 54 5.83 2.74 5.55
C TRP A 54 5.51 2.03 4.24
N ALA A 55 5.51 2.76 3.11
CA ALA A 55 5.33 2.18 1.80
C ALA A 55 6.49 1.26 1.44
N ILE A 56 7.73 1.69 1.70
CA ILE A 56 8.93 0.88 1.41
C ILE A 56 8.89 -0.43 2.19
N GLU A 57 8.62 -0.37 3.50
CA GLU A 57 8.54 -1.54 4.35
C GLU A 57 7.45 -2.51 3.88
N LEU A 58 6.26 -2.01 3.52
CA LEU A 58 5.17 -2.88 3.08
C LEU A 58 5.43 -3.47 1.69
N ILE A 59 6.07 -2.72 0.78
CA ILE A 59 6.55 -3.21 -0.51
C ILE A 59 7.53 -4.36 -0.30
N ASP A 60 8.51 -4.19 0.60
CA ASP A 60 9.51 -5.21 0.88
C ASP A 60 8.88 -6.48 1.49
N GLN A 61 7.92 -6.33 2.40
CA GLN A 61 7.17 -7.46 2.93
C GLN A 61 6.42 -8.21 1.82
N CYS A 62 5.73 -7.50 0.92
CA CYS A 62 5.00 -8.11 -0.20
C CYS A 62 5.94 -8.79 -1.20
N LYS A 63 7.02 -8.10 -1.58
CA LYS A 63 8.05 -8.59 -2.50
C LYS A 63 8.71 -9.87 -1.98
N LYS A 64 9.02 -9.93 -0.68
CA LYS A 64 9.61 -11.12 -0.05
C LYS A 64 8.73 -12.37 -0.15
N HIS A 65 7.42 -12.18 -0.19
CA HIS A 65 6.45 -13.27 -0.23
C HIS A 65 5.80 -13.48 -1.61
N GLY A 66 6.17 -12.67 -2.61
CA GLY A 66 5.60 -12.75 -3.96
C GLY A 66 4.14 -12.29 -4.03
N THR A 67 3.63 -11.60 -3.01
CA THR A 67 2.26 -11.08 -3.00
C THR A 67 2.22 -9.78 -3.81
N PRO A 68 1.36 -9.67 -4.84
CA PRO A 68 1.18 -8.43 -5.58
C PRO A 68 0.86 -7.24 -4.67
N TYR A 69 1.41 -6.08 -5.00
CA TYR A 69 1.21 -4.85 -4.24
C TYR A 69 0.88 -3.67 -5.16
N PHE A 70 0.01 -2.79 -4.70
CA PHE A 70 -0.39 -1.59 -5.42
C PHE A 70 -0.39 -0.37 -4.50
N LEU A 71 0.50 0.59 -4.77
CA LEU A 71 0.46 1.91 -4.14
C LEU A 71 -0.40 2.85 -4.99
N LYS A 72 -1.53 3.27 -4.43
CA LYS A 72 -2.51 4.10 -5.10
C LYS A 72 -2.09 5.57 -5.14
N GLN A 73 -1.70 6.10 -3.99
CA GLN A 73 -1.27 7.50 -3.78
C GLN A 73 -0.51 7.62 -2.44
N LEU A 74 0.37 8.61 -2.30
CA LEU A 74 1.08 8.85 -1.03
C LEU A 74 0.26 9.67 -0.01
N GLY A 75 -0.80 10.36 -0.45
CA GLY A 75 -1.68 11.16 0.42
C GLY A 75 -1.40 12.67 0.37
N SER A 76 -2.21 13.47 1.06
CA SER A 76 -2.10 14.94 1.07
C SER A 76 -0.89 15.46 1.84
N VAL A 77 -0.39 14.70 2.82
CA VAL A 77 0.73 15.11 3.68
C VAL A 77 1.74 13.97 3.70
N VAL A 78 2.84 14.15 2.97
CA VAL A 78 3.85 13.10 2.76
C VAL A 78 5.16 13.52 3.39
N HIS A 79 5.74 12.64 4.20
CA HIS A 79 7.03 12.84 4.85
C HIS A 79 7.99 11.73 4.44
N GLN A 80 9.27 12.10 4.37
CA GLN A 80 10.40 11.16 4.35
C GLN A 80 11.32 11.58 5.49
N ASN A 81 11.48 10.71 6.48
CA ASN A 81 12.01 11.06 7.79
C ASN A 81 11.31 12.32 8.35
N GLU A 82 12.08 13.35 8.70
CA GLU A 82 11.57 14.63 9.22
C GLU A 82 11.19 15.64 8.13
N LYS A 83 11.46 15.33 6.85
CA LYS A 83 11.26 16.24 5.74
C LYS A 83 9.88 16.03 5.11
N ARG A 84 9.07 17.09 5.07
CA ARG A 84 7.86 17.13 4.25
C ARG A 84 8.24 17.20 2.76
N LEU A 85 7.64 16.33 1.98
CA LEU A 85 7.76 16.33 0.52
C LEU A 85 6.60 17.10 -0.12
N SER A 86 6.86 17.65 -1.29
CA SER A 86 5.89 18.39 -2.09
C SER A 86 5.79 17.76 -3.46
N PHE A 87 4.56 17.57 -3.91
CA PHE A 87 4.22 17.00 -5.20
C PHE A 87 3.30 17.97 -5.91
N SER A 88 3.36 18.00 -7.24
CA SER A 88 2.51 18.85 -8.07
C SER A 88 1.09 18.27 -8.20
N SER A 89 0.96 16.94 -8.17
CA SER A 89 -0.32 16.25 -8.22
C SER A 89 -1.07 16.23 -6.88
N SER A 90 -2.40 16.21 -6.95
CA SER A 90 -3.26 16.10 -5.78
C SER A 90 -3.00 14.79 -5.03
N HIS A 91 -2.80 14.88 -3.71
CA HIS A 91 -2.50 13.74 -2.84
C HIS A 91 -1.30 12.90 -3.30
N ALA A 92 -0.38 13.53 -4.04
CA ALA A 92 0.75 12.87 -4.65
C ALA A 92 0.32 11.62 -5.44
N SER A 93 -0.70 11.76 -6.30
CA SER A 93 -1.29 10.65 -7.06
C SER A 93 -0.57 10.34 -8.38
N ASP A 94 0.23 11.28 -8.89
CA ASP A 94 1.06 11.05 -10.07
C ASP A 94 2.34 10.31 -9.68
N TRP A 95 2.39 9.02 -10.00
CA TRP A 95 3.50 8.16 -9.65
C TRP A 95 4.79 8.44 -10.45
N SER A 96 4.72 9.25 -11.50
CA SER A 96 5.93 9.69 -12.22
C SER A 96 6.80 10.63 -11.39
N GLU A 97 6.21 11.25 -10.35
CA GLU A 97 6.91 12.12 -9.39
C GLU A 97 7.61 11.33 -8.27
N TRP A 98 7.36 10.03 -8.15
CA TRP A 98 7.84 9.22 -7.02
C TRP A 98 9.23 8.62 -7.28
N GLU A 99 9.94 8.26 -6.21
CA GLU A 99 11.09 7.36 -6.32
C GLU A 99 10.66 6.03 -6.97
N GLU A 100 11.48 5.46 -7.85
CA GLU A 100 11.15 4.27 -8.64
C GLU A 100 10.63 3.10 -7.79
N LYS A 101 11.23 2.89 -6.61
CA LYS A 101 10.84 1.82 -5.67
C LYS A 101 9.41 1.97 -5.12
N LEU A 102 8.82 3.16 -5.17
CA LEU A 102 7.46 3.43 -4.70
C LEU A 102 6.41 3.24 -5.79
N ALA A 103 6.79 3.34 -7.06
CA ALA A 103 5.90 3.27 -8.21
C ALA A 103 5.43 1.83 -8.53
N VAL A 104 5.07 1.05 -7.50
CA VAL A 104 4.63 -0.34 -7.63
C VAL A 104 3.11 -0.40 -7.81
N ARG A 105 2.67 -0.93 -8.95
CA ARG A 105 1.25 -1.02 -9.36
C ARG A 105 0.92 -2.41 -9.91
N GLN A 106 1.18 -3.44 -9.10
CA GLN A 106 0.92 -4.82 -9.47
C GLN A 106 -0.54 -5.19 -9.16
N PHE A 107 -1.15 -5.96 -10.05
CA PHE A 107 -2.49 -6.53 -9.84
C PHE A 107 -2.39 -8.03 -9.55
N PRO A 108 -3.36 -8.63 -8.83
CA PRO A 108 -3.41 -10.07 -8.63
C PRO A 108 -3.60 -10.79 -9.96
N ALA A 109 -3.04 -12.00 -10.06
CA ALA A 109 -3.32 -12.86 -11.19
C ALA A 109 -4.82 -13.23 -11.22
N PRO A 110 -5.44 -13.38 -12.40
CA PRO A 110 -6.80 -13.89 -12.51
C PRO A 110 -6.92 -15.25 -11.84
N VAL A 111 -8.03 -15.48 -11.15
CA VAL A 111 -8.29 -16.79 -10.54
C VAL A 111 -8.68 -17.79 -11.62
N LYS A 112 -8.13 -19.00 -11.55
CA LYS A 112 -8.41 -20.10 -12.49
C LYS A 112 -9.79 -20.74 -12.26
#